data_AF-A0A2U3CIB8-F1
#
_entry.id   AF-A0A2U3CIB8-F1
#
_cell.length_a   1.000
_cell.length_b   1.000
_cell.length_c   1.000
_cell.angle_alpha   90.00
_cell.angle_beta   90.00
_cell.angle_gamma   90.00
#
_symmetry.space_group_name_H-M   'P 1'
#
loop_
_entity.id
_entity.type
_entity.pdbx_description
1 polymer ?
#
loop_
_entity_poly.entity_id
_entity_poly.type
_entity_poly.pdbx_seq_one_letter_code
_entity_poly.pdbx_strand_id
1 'polypeptide(L)'
;MVVVRSKVLESVRQWRSVKTKTPIIGIDDGGFDRFSEEKRKVPVFGVVMKGAAYVDGIIQSQLERDDSQATKILTNMISASSHKPQIRAIFLQGVTIAGFGIIDIHHLWRMTTIPVIVVLRKYPNYQKIQSALEKVFDDNQVRWETIKRAGEPIKVQKNPQIFLQTAGISLENAFQLIKKCTVVGTIPEALRIAHFIGASRFRFLND
;
A
#
# COMPACT_ATOMS: atom_id res chain seq x y z
N MET A 1 32.04 7.89 -30.77
CA MET A 1 30.83 7.11 -30.47
C MET A 1 30.83 6.82 -28.96
N VAL A 2 30.25 7.73 -28.17
CA VAL A 2 30.22 7.64 -26.70
C VAL A 2 28.91 6.95 -26.32
N VAL A 3 28.98 5.66 -25.99
CA VAL A 3 27.84 4.93 -25.45
C VAL A 3 27.76 5.27 -23.95
N VAL A 4 26.90 6.23 -23.63
CA VAL A 4 26.50 6.53 -22.25
C VAL A 4 25.94 5.25 -21.64
N ARG A 5 26.61 4.73 -20.60
CA ARG A 5 26.16 3.57 -19.83
C ARG A 5 24.92 3.94 -19.01
N SER A 6 23.74 3.74 -19.58
CA SER A 6 22.46 3.75 -18.88
C SER A 6 22.20 2.38 -18.23
N LYS A 7 22.65 2.17 -16.98
CA LYS A 7 22.22 1.02 -16.17
C LYS A 7 22.18 1.35 -14.68
N VAL A 8 21.08 1.96 -14.24
CA VAL A 8 20.54 1.66 -12.90
C VAL A 8 19.43 0.64 -13.13
N LEU A 9 19.80 -0.64 -13.21
CA LEU A 9 18.84 -1.73 -13.06
C LEU A 9 18.52 -1.78 -11.57
N GLU A 10 17.42 -1.14 -11.15
CA GLU A 10 16.92 -1.23 -9.78
C GLU A 10 16.54 -2.70 -9.51
N SER A 11 17.43 -3.43 -8.84
CA SER A 11 17.31 -4.88 -8.71
C SER A 11 16.18 -5.25 -7.75
N VAL A 12 15.31 -6.16 -8.20
CA VAL A 12 14.30 -6.81 -7.36
C VAL A 12 15.00 -7.45 -6.16
N ARG A 13 14.60 -7.12 -4.93
CA ARG A 13 15.17 -7.75 -3.74
C ARG A 13 14.76 -9.22 -3.70
N GLN A 14 15.74 -10.10 -3.90
CA GLN A 14 15.61 -11.51 -3.60
C GLN A 14 16.22 -11.79 -2.23
N TRP A 15 15.39 -12.01 -1.23
CA TRP A 15 15.84 -12.38 0.10
C TRP A 15 16.29 -13.85 0.08
N ARG A 16 17.48 -14.12 0.65
CA ARG A 16 17.97 -15.50 0.81
C ARG A 16 17.04 -16.34 1.67
N SER A 17 16.44 -15.70 2.69
CA SER A 17 15.38 -16.29 3.50
C SER A 17 14.49 -15.20 4.10
N VAL A 18 13.19 -15.48 4.17
CA VAL A 18 12.22 -14.61 4.84
C VAL A 18 12.13 -14.97 6.32
N LYS A 19 12.46 -14.03 7.20
CA LYS A 19 12.46 -14.24 8.66
C LYS A 19 11.05 -14.04 9.24
N THR A 20 10.70 -14.78 10.29
CA THR A 20 9.37 -14.69 10.94
C THR A 20 9.12 -13.33 11.58
N LYS A 21 10.15 -12.74 12.20
CA LYS A 21 10.10 -11.41 12.83
C LYS A 21 10.59 -10.28 11.91
N THR A 22 10.38 -10.41 10.59
CA THR A 22 10.73 -9.34 9.65
C THR A 22 9.90 -8.10 9.97
N PRO A 23 10.51 -6.92 10.23
CA PRO A 23 9.74 -5.71 10.51
C PRO A 23 9.02 -5.24 9.24
N ILE A 24 7.73 -5.01 9.36
CA ILE A 24 6.84 -4.64 8.26
C ILE A 24 5.93 -3.49 8.69
N ILE A 25 5.37 -2.78 7.73
CA ILE A 25 4.31 -1.80 7.96
C ILE A 25 3.10 -2.16 7.12
N GLY A 26 1.91 -2.18 7.73
CA GLY A 26 0.63 -2.25 7.01
C GLY A 26 -0.03 -0.88 7.01
N ILE A 27 -0.49 -0.42 5.86
CA ILE A 27 -1.11 0.90 5.71
C ILE A 27 -2.54 0.74 5.18
N ASP A 28 -3.49 1.39 5.85
CA ASP A 28 -4.89 1.46 5.42
C ASP A 28 -5.49 2.83 5.79
N ASP A 29 -6.58 3.21 5.13
CA ASP A 29 -7.32 4.44 5.43
C ASP A 29 -8.50 4.22 6.38
N GLY A 30 -8.92 5.32 7.00
CA GLY A 30 -10.13 5.35 7.82
C GLY A 30 -11.40 5.60 7.04
N GLY A 31 -12.53 5.34 7.68
CA GLY A 31 -13.83 5.70 7.12
C GLY A 31 -13.97 7.21 6.92
N PHE A 32 -14.59 7.60 5.82
CA PHE A 32 -14.86 9.01 5.48
C PHE A 32 -16.23 9.17 4.84
N ASP A 33 -16.78 10.37 4.90
CA ASP A 33 -18.03 10.71 4.24
C ASP A 33 -17.80 10.93 2.74
N ARG A 34 -18.47 10.11 1.92
CA ARG A 34 -18.36 10.14 0.46
C ARG A 34 -19.23 11.22 -0.18
N PHE A 35 -20.13 11.85 0.57
CA PHE A 35 -21.11 12.81 0.08
C PHE A 35 -20.93 14.20 0.68
N SER A 36 -20.16 14.33 1.76
CA SER A 36 -19.80 15.63 2.32
C SER A 36 -18.67 16.28 1.54
N GLU A 37 -18.90 17.48 1.00
CA GLU A 37 -17.84 18.32 0.40
C GLU A 37 -17.02 19.06 1.46
N GLU A 38 -17.57 19.24 2.67
CA GLU A 38 -16.90 19.91 3.80
C GLU A 38 -15.94 18.96 4.54
N LYS A 39 -16.22 17.66 4.57
CA LYS A 39 -15.45 16.63 5.30
C LYS A 39 -14.67 15.72 4.36
N ARG A 40 -13.71 16.31 3.65
CA ARG A 40 -12.86 15.58 2.68
C ARG A 40 -11.60 14.98 3.27
N LYS A 41 -11.27 15.27 4.54
CA LYS A 41 -10.08 14.75 5.20
C LYS A 41 -10.26 13.27 5.53
N VAL A 42 -9.36 12.43 5.03
CA VAL A 42 -9.33 10.98 5.28
C VAL A 42 -8.07 10.63 6.07
N PRO A 43 -8.20 10.09 7.30
CA PRO A 43 -7.03 9.65 8.04
C PRO A 43 -6.45 8.38 7.44
N VAL A 44 -5.12 8.26 7.51
CA VAL A 44 -4.39 7.07 7.09
C VAL A 44 -3.48 6.61 8.21
N PHE A 45 -3.48 5.30 8.44
CA PHE A 45 -2.78 4.67 9.54
C PHE A 45 -1.76 3.68 9.00
N GLY A 46 -0.53 3.79 9.49
CA GLY A 46 0.53 2.82 9.27
C GLY A 46 0.84 2.07 10.57
N VAL A 47 0.62 0.77 10.61
CA VAL A 47 0.94 -0.08 11.77
C VAL A 47 2.24 -0.80 11.52
N VAL A 48 3.25 -0.54 12.34
CA VAL A 48 4.55 -1.18 12.27
C VAL A 48 4.55 -2.42 13.17
N MET A 49 4.90 -3.58 12.61
CA MET A 49 4.99 -4.83 13.36
C MET A 49 6.28 -5.59 13.08
N LYS A 50 6.72 -6.40 14.05
CA LYS A 50 7.73 -7.45 13.84
C LYS A 50 7.05 -8.77 13.51
N GLY A 51 6.99 -9.08 12.21
CA GLY A 51 6.20 -10.22 11.73
C GLY A 51 4.72 -10.06 12.09
N ALA A 52 4.11 -11.12 12.60
CA ALA A 52 2.73 -11.13 13.05
C ALA A 52 2.54 -10.94 14.57
N ALA A 53 3.64 -10.75 15.33
CA ALA A 53 3.63 -10.98 16.78
C ALA A 53 3.58 -9.70 17.64
N TYR A 54 4.28 -8.65 17.24
CA TYR A 54 4.45 -7.44 18.08
C TYR A 54 4.16 -6.19 17.27
N VAL A 55 3.31 -5.32 17.81
CA VAL A 55 3.16 -3.94 17.33
C VAL A 55 4.30 -3.12 17.92
N ASP A 56 5.14 -2.58 17.05
CA ASP A 56 6.28 -1.73 17.41
C ASP A 56 5.92 -0.25 17.41
N GLY A 57 4.86 0.14 16.68
CA GLY A 57 4.40 1.52 16.60
C GLY A 57 3.25 1.71 15.63
N ILE A 58 2.59 2.85 15.75
CA ILE A 58 1.53 3.31 14.85
C ILE A 58 1.93 4.72 14.39
N ILE A 59 1.93 4.94 13.08
CA ILE A 59 2.11 6.25 12.47
C ILE A 59 0.82 6.65 11.79
N GLN A 60 0.59 7.95 11.67
CA GLN A 60 -0.60 8.48 11.01
C GLN A 60 -0.25 9.62 10.05
N SER A 61 -1.09 9.78 9.06
CA SER A 61 -1.14 10.94 8.18
C SER A 61 -2.59 11.20 7.81
N GLN A 62 -2.81 12.20 6.96
CA GLN A 62 -4.11 12.53 6.42
C GLN A 62 -3.98 12.85 4.94
N LEU A 63 -4.96 12.43 4.15
CA LEU A 63 -5.11 12.81 2.75
C LEU A 63 -6.42 13.57 2.57
N GLU A 64 -6.54 14.32 1.49
CA GLU A 64 -7.86 14.68 0.99
C GLU A 64 -8.49 13.49 0.24
N ARG A 65 -9.82 13.44 0.22
CA ARG A 65 -10.57 12.44 -0.54
C ARG A 65 -10.19 12.56 -2.02
N ASP A 66 -9.81 11.42 -2.60
CA ASP A 66 -9.38 11.26 -3.99
C ASP A 66 -8.09 12.04 -4.37
N ASP A 67 -7.27 12.41 -3.38
CA ASP A 67 -6.04 13.20 -3.55
C ASP A 67 -5.05 12.57 -4.54
N SER A 68 -4.61 13.35 -5.53
CA SER A 68 -3.64 12.94 -6.55
C SER A 68 -2.22 12.77 -5.99
N GLN A 69 -1.96 13.26 -4.77
CA GLN A 69 -0.66 13.22 -4.08
C GLN A 69 -0.52 12.05 -3.10
N ALA A 70 -1.40 11.05 -3.14
CA ALA A 70 -1.40 9.93 -2.20
C ALA A 70 -0.01 9.27 -2.06
N THR A 71 0.67 9.02 -3.17
CA THR A 71 2.03 8.45 -3.18
C THR A 71 3.04 9.31 -2.41
N LYS A 72 3.00 10.64 -2.59
CA LYS A 72 3.89 11.60 -1.93
C LYS A 72 3.61 11.64 -0.43
N ILE A 73 2.34 11.68 -0.03
CA ILE A 73 1.93 11.71 1.38
C ILE A 73 2.39 10.44 2.10
N LEU A 74 2.16 9.25 1.51
CA LEU A 74 2.62 7.99 2.08
C LEU A 74 4.16 7.93 2.17
N THR A 75 4.86 8.40 1.14
CA THR A 75 6.33 8.46 1.14
C THR A 75 6.83 9.33 2.30
N ASN A 76 6.24 10.51 2.50
CA ASN A 76 6.61 11.42 3.59
C ASN A 76 6.28 10.82 4.95
N MET A 77 5.09 10.25 5.12
CA MET A 77 4.66 9.58 6.35
C MET A 77 5.64 8.49 6.78
N ILE A 78 6.06 7.63 5.84
CA ILE A 78 7.03 6.56 6.11
C ILE A 78 8.42 7.14 6.35
N SER A 79 8.84 8.13 5.56
CA SER A 79 10.21 8.65 5.60
C SER A 79 10.51 9.49 6.84
N ALA A 80 9.51 10.20 7.35
CA ALA A 80 9.60 10.98 8.59
C ALA A 80 9.53 10.10 9.86
N SER A 81 9.13 8.83 9.73
CA SER A 81 9.00 7.93 10.87
C SER A 81 10.37 7.46 11.39
N SER A 82 10.55 7.49 12.71
CA SER A 82 11.69 6.86 13.39
C SER A 82 11.75 5.34 13.16
N HIS A 83 10.65 4.70 12.75
CA HIS A 83 10.62 3.28 12.41
C HIS A 83 11.15 2.97 11.00
N LYS A 84 11.33 3.96 10.12
CA LYS A 84 11.79 3.74 8.73
C LYS A 84 13.02 2.83 8.62
N PRO A 85 14.09 2.99 9.44
CA PRO A 85 15.31 2.19 9.27
C PRO A 85 15.12 0.68 9.49
N GLN A 86 14.12 0.29 10.29
CA GLN A 86 13.84 -1.12 10.59
C GLN A 86 12.87 -1.76 9.58
N ILE A 87 11.95 -1.01 8.98
CA ILE A 87 10.92 -1.54 8.08
C ILE A 87 11.56 -2.19 6.83
N ARG A 88 11.13 -3.41 6.52
CA ARG A 88 11.64 -4.20 5.40
C ARG A 88 10.63 -4.45 4.29
N ALA A 89 9.34 -4.25 4.54
CA ALA A 89 8.30 -4.26 3.51
C ALA A 89 7.11 -3.39 3.92
N ILE A 90 6.44 -2.81 2.92
CA ILE A 90 5.18 -2.08 3.05
C ILE A 90 4.06 -2.98 2.50
N PHE A 91 3.00 -3.13 3.26
CA PHE A 91 1.78 -3.81 2.85
C PHE A 91 0.64 -2.81 2.62
N LEU A 92 -0.08 -2.99 1.52
CA LEU A 92 -1.27 -2.21 1.14
C LEU A 92 -2.46 -3.13 0.83
N GLN A 93 -3.69 -2.66 1.03
CA GLN A 93 -4.91 -3.40 0.67
C GLN A 93 -5.40 -3.12 -0.76
N GLY A 94 -4.75 -2.20 -1.47
CA GLY A 94 -5.02 -1.85 -2.87
C GLY A 94 -3.99 -0.88 -3.41
N VAL A 95 -4.10 -0.53 -4.69
CA VAL A 95 -3.34 0.57 -5.32
C VAL A 95 -4.07 1.91 -5.21
N THR A 96 -5.14 1.95 -4.42
CA THR A 96 -5.94 3.14 -4.15
C THR A 96 -6.11 3.28 -2.65
N ILE A 97 -6.18 4.52 -2.16
CA ILE A 97 -6.40 4.87 -0.76
C ILE A 97 -7.24 6.15 -0.70
N ALA A 98 -8.00 6.36 0.38
CA ALA A 98 -8.86 7.53 0.56
C ALA A 98 -9.83 7.74 -0.63
N GLY A 99 -10.40 6.64 -1.14
CA GLY A 99 -11.15 6.62 -2.39
C GLY A 99 -10.24 6.34 -3.58
N PHE A 100 -10.14 7.30 -4.50
CA PHE A 100 -9.34 7.25 -5.72
C PHE A 100 -7.95 7.87 -5.57
N GLY A 101 -7.42 8.02 -4.35
CA GLY A 101 -6.03 8.40 -4.16
C GLY A 101 -5.10 7.30 -4.69
N ILE A 102 -4.60 7.45 -5.91
CA ILE A 102 -3.85 6.39 -6.59
C ILE A 102 -2.41 6.32 -6.06
N ILE A 103 -1.98 5.12 -5.68
CA ILE A 103 -0.65 4.83 -5.19
C ILE A 103 0.19 4.25 -6.33
N ASP A 104 1.20 5.00 -6.77
CA ASP A 104 2.27 4.48 -7.62
C ASP A 104 3.22 3.64 -6.76
N ILE A 105 2.98 2.34 -6.69
CA ILE A 105 3.76 1.41 -5.85
C ILE A 105 5.24 1.35 -6.24
N HIS A 106 5.57 1.63 -7.50
CA HIS A 106 6.96 1.68 -7.96
C HIS A 106 7.66 2.95 -7.49
N HIS A 107 6.97 4.10 -7.56
CA HIS A 107 7.47 5.35 -7.01
C HIS A 107 7.61 5.26 -5.49
N LEU A 108 6.61 4.72 -4.79
CA LEU A 108 6.67 4.50 -3.34
C LEU A 108 7.88 3.63 -2.96
N TRP A 109 8.11 2.53 -3.69
CA TRP A 109 9.29 1.69 -3.49
C TRP A 109 10.60 2.46 -3.71
N ARG A 110 10.74 3.20 -4.82
CA ARG A 110 11.96 3.96 -5.14
C ARG A 110 12.27 5.00 -4.07
N MET A 111 11.28 5.78 -3.66
CA MET A 111 11.48 6.87 -2.70
C MET A 111 11.73 6.38 -1.28
N THR A 112 11.06 5.30 -0.87
CA THR A 112 11.26 4.74 0.49
C THR A 112 12.45 3.78 0.56
N THR A 113 12.87 3.20 -0.58
CA THR A 113 13.77 2.04 -0.72
C THR A 113 13.27 0.77 -0.02
N ILE A 114 11.97 0.73 0.29
CA ILE A 114 11.30 -0.37 0.97
C ILE A 114 10.35 -1.04 -0.04
N PRO A 115 10.47 -2.36 -0.27
CA PRO A 115 9.55 -3.06 -1.18
C PRO A 115 8.09 -2.90 -0.78
N VAL A 116 7.21 -2.83 -1.77
CA VAL A 116 5.76 -2.66 -1.60
C VAL A 116 5.05 -3.92 -2.06
N ILE A 117 4.09 -4.40 -1.26
CA ILE A 117 3.29 -5.59 -1.52
C ILE A 117 1.82 -5.21 -1.35
N VAL A 118 1.07 -5.24 -2.44
CA VAL A 118 -0.39 -5.07 -2.43
C VAL A 118 -1.02 -6.45 -2.25
N VAL A 119 -1.92 -6.60 -1.27
CA VAL A 119 -2.60 -7.87 -0.96
C VAL A 119 -4.08 -7.73 -1.24
N LEU A 120 -4.56 -8.46 -2.26
CA LEU A 120 -5.95 -8.41 -2.71
C LEU A 120 -6.65 -9.75 -2.46
N ARG A 121 -7.87 -9.70 -1.90
CA ARG A 121 -8.74 -10.88 -1.72
C ARG A 121 -9.61 -11.19 -2.94
N LYS A 122 -9.79 -10.21 -3.83
CA LYS A 122 -10.60 -10.30 -5.05
C LYS A 122 -9.85 -9.63 -6.19
N TYR A 123 -10.02 -10.13 -7.40
CA TYR A 123 -9.45 -9.49 -8.58
C TYR A 123 -10.21 -8.18 -8.86
N PRO A 124 -9.52 -7.06 -9.13
CA PRO A 124 -10.16 -5.77 -9.40
C PRO A 124 -11.03 -5.81 -10.66
N ASN A 125 -12.18 -5.12 -10.63
CA ASN A 125 -12.95 -4.90 -11.85
C ASN A 125 -12.40 -3.66 -12.58
N TYR A 126 -11.40 -3.88 -13.43
CA TYR A 126 -10.71 -2.82 -14.17
C TYR A 126 -11.63 -1.98 -15.06
N GLN A 127 -12.64 -2.59 -15.70
CA GLN A 127 -13.63 -1.87 -16.51
C GLN A 127 -14.42 -0.86 -15.66
N LYS A 128 -14.91 -1.28 -14.49
CA LYS A 128 -15.63 -0.40 -13.56
C LYS A 128 -14.73 0.71 -13.02
N ILE A 129 -13.47 0.39 -12.70
CA ILE A 129 -12.50 1.38 -12.21
C ILE A 129 -12.24 2.44 -13.28
N GLN A 130 -11.92 2.02 -14.50
CA GLN A 130 -11.67 2.93 -15.63
C GLN A 130 -12.89 3.81 -15.91
N SER A 131 -14.08 3.22 -15.99
CA SER A 131 -15.33 3.96 -16.23
C SER A 131 -15.62 4.99 -15.12
N ALA A 132 -15.28 4.68 -13.86
CA ALA A 132 -15.44 5.62 -12.76
C ALA A 132 -14.44 6.76 -12.84
N LEU A 133 -13.19 6.48 -13.25
CA LEU A 133 -12.17 7.51 -13.44
C LEU A 133 -12.58 8.51 -14.53
N GLU A 134 -12.98 8.01 -15.70
CA GLU A 134 -13.37 8.81 -16.86
C GLU A 134 -14.56 9.74 -16.57
N LYS A 135 -15.45 9.36 -15.66
CA LYS A 135 -16.65 10.14 -15.31
C LYS A 135 -16.39 11.23 -14.28
N VAL A 136 -15.40 11.05 -13.41
CA VAL A 136 -15.27 11.84 -12.18
C VAL A 136 -14.06 12.76 -12.20
N PHE A 137 -13.00 12.41 -12.93
CA PHE A 137 -11.71 13.10 -12.83
C PHE A 137 -11.22 13.61 -14.18
N ASP A 138 -10.79 14.87 -14.22
CA ASP A 138 -10.13 15.45 -15.41
C ASP A 138 -8.76 14.79 -15.68
N ASP A 139 -8.06 14.37 -14.62
CA ASP A 139 -6.76 13.68 -14.70
C ASP A 139 -6.91 12.14 -14.84
N ASN A 140 -8.07 11.66 -15.30
CA ASN A 140 -8.40 10.23 -15.39
C ASN A 140 -7.32 9.39 -16.10
N GLN A 141 -6.73 9.92 -17.18
CA GLN A 141 -5.71 9.21 -17.95
C GLN A 141 -4.46 8.96 -17.10
N VAL A 142 -4.00 9.96 -16.34
CA VAL A 142 -2.83 9.85 -15.47
C VAL A 142 -3.07 8.85 -14.35
N ARG A 143 -4.27 8.88 -13.76
CA ARG A 143 -4.70 7.91 -12.73
C ARG A 143 -4.72 6.50 -13.29
N TRP A 144 -5.31 6.31 -14.47
CA TRP A 144 -5.41 5.02 -15.13
C TRP A 144 -4.05 4.44 -15.50
N GLU A 145 -3.16 5.25 -16.09
CA GLU A 145 -1.80 4.81 -16.39
C GLU A 145 -1.04 4.42 -15.11
N THR A 146 -1.27 5.11 -14.00
CA THR A 146 -0.64 4.77 -12.72
C THR A 146 -1.14 3.43 -12.17
N ILE A 147 -2.45 3.15 -12.27
CA ILE A 147 -3.02 1.85 -11.90
C ILE A 147 -2.41 0.73 -12.76
N LYS A 148 -2.33 0.93 -14.08
CA LYS A 148 -1.74 -0.06 -15.00
C LYS A 148 -0.26 -0.31 -14.72
N ARG A 149 0.49 0.72 -14.35
CA ARG A 149 1.92 0.60 -14.01
C ARG A 149 2.17 -0.29 -12.79
N ALA A 150 1.19 -0.48 -11.90
CA ALA A 150 1.31 -1.44 -10.79
C ALA A 150 1.33 -2.91 -11.25
N GLY A 151 1.03 -3.18 -12.53
CA GLY A 151 1.00 -4.51 -13.13
C GLY A 151 -0.27 -5.29 -12.80
N GLU A 152 -0.48 -6.40 -13.50
CA GLU A 152 -1.62 -7.28 -13.28
C GLU A 152 -1.53 -8.01 -11.93
N PRO A 153 -2.61 -8.10 -11.13
CA PRO A 153 -2.63 -8.87 -9.90
C PRO A 153 -2.42 -10.37 -10.17
N ILE A 154 -1.34 -10.93 -9.62
CA ILE A 154 -0.99 -12.33 -9.81
C ILE A 154 -1.59 -13.17 -8.70
N LYS A 155 -2.38 -14.18 -9.09
CA LYS A 155 -3.00 -15.12 -8.14
C LYS A 155 -1.94 -16.05 -7.55
N VAL A 156 -1.74 -15.98 -6.23
CA VAL A 156 -0.74 -16.80 -5.51
C VAL A 156 -1.37 -17.88 -4.63
N GLN A 157 -2.66 -17.77 -4.33
CA GLN A 157 -3.41 -18.77 -3.57
C GLN A 157 -4.83 -18.90 -4.10
N LYS A 158 -5.35 -20.13 -4.18
CA LYS A 158 -6.71 -20.41 -4.69
C LYS A 158 -7.78 -20.26 -3.60
N ASN A 159 -7.59 -20.89 -2.43
CA ASN A 159 -8.59 -20.95 -1.36
C ASN A 159 -7.92 -20.81 0.02
N PRO A 160 -8.27 -19.78 0.81
CA PRO A 160 -8.87 -18.52 0.37
C PRO A 160 -8.03 -17.83 -0.72
N GLN A 161 -8.68 -17.10 -1.62
CA GLN A 161 -8.04 -16.48 -2.79
C GLN A 161 -7.18 -15.27 -2.39
N ILE A 162 -5.96 -15.21 -2.93
CA ILE A 162 -5.03 -14.09 -2.74
C ILE A 162 -4.40 -13.72 -4.09
N PHE A 163 -4.41 -12.43 -4.42
CA PHE A 163 -3.63 -11.86 -5.51
C PHE A 163 -2.64 -10.84 -4.97
N LEU A 164 -1.48 -10.76 -5.61
CA LEU A 164 -0.42 -9.83 -5.27
C LEU A 164 -0.07 -8.91 -6.44
N GLN A 165 0.25 -7.68 -6.12
CA GLN A 165 1.08 -6.80 -6.94
C GLN A 165 2.29 -6.40 -6.11
N THR A 166 3.47 -6.30 -6.71
CA THR A 166 4.73 -6.10 -5.98
C THR A 166 5.63 -5.10 -6.67
N ALA A 167 6.28 -4.24 -5.89
CA ALA A 167 7.40 -3.42 -6.34
C ALA A 167 8.63 -3.67 -5.46
N GLY A 168 9.78 -3.96 -6.08
CA GLY A 168 11.05 -4.13 -5.37
C GLY A 168 11.25 -5.46 -4.64
N ILE A 169 10.35 -6.44 -4.80
CA ILE A 169 10.44 -7.78 -4.19
C ILE A 169 9.89 -8.83 -5.15
N SER A 170 10.42 -10.06 -5.12
CA SER A 170 9.87 -11.16 -5.89
C SER A 170 8.55 -11.67 -5.31
N LEU A 171 7.66 -12.18 -6.17
CA LEU A 171 6.38 -12.75 -5.75
C LEU A 171 6.53 -13.87 -4.72
N GLU A 172 7.53 -14.73 -4.88
CA GLU A 172 7.83 -15.81 -3.93
C GLU A 172 8.15 -15.24 -2.54
N ASN A 173 9.07 -14.28 -2.44
CA ASN A 173 9.42 -13.67 -1.15
C ASN A 173 8.25 -12.89 -0.55
N ALA A 174 7.48 -12.18 -1.37
CA ALA A 174 6.28 -11.49 -0.93
C ALA A 174 5.25 -12.46 -0.33
N PHE A 175 4.99 -13.58 -1.01
CA PHE A 175 4.06 -14.60 -0.53
C PHE A 175 4.54 -15.28 0.75
N GLN A 176 5.83 -15.62 0.84
CA GLN A 176 6.42 -16.17 2.07
C GLN A 176 6.34 -15.16 3.24
N LEU A 177 6.51 -13.87 2.97
CA LEU A 177 6.38 -12.83 4.00
C LEU A 177 4.93 -12.70 4.47
N ILE A 178 3.95 -12.74 3.56
CA ILE A 178 2.52 -12.73 3.92
C ILE A 178 2.21 -13.90 4.85
N LYS A 179 2.64 -15.12 4.52
CA LYS A 179 2.42 -16.31 5.37
C LYS A 179 2.97 -16.13 6.78
N LYS A 180 4.16 -15.51 6.92
CA LYS A 180 4.82 -15.29 8.21
C LYS A 180 4.24 -14.11 8.99
N CYS A 181 3.57 -13.18 8.32
CA CYS A 181 2.99 -11.98 8.92
C CYS A 181 1.47 -12.08 9.12
N THR A 182 0.85 -13.23 8.81
CA THR A 182 -0.59 -13.47 8.96
C THR A 182 -0.82 -14.49 10.05
N VAL A 183 -1.66 -14.19 11.05
CA VAL A 183 -2.11 -15.16 12.05
C VAL A 183 -3.46 -15.74 11.65
N VAL A 184 -4.39 -14.88 11.23
CA VAL A 184 -5.76 -15.28 10.85
C VAL A 184 -6.11 -14.81 9.44
N GLY A 185 -6.64 -15.72 8.63
CA GLY A 185 -7.12 -15.41 7.28
C GLY A 185 -6.00 -15.25 6.27
N THR A 186 -6.03 -14.18 5.47
CA THR A 186 -5.11 -13.96 4.33
C THR A 186 -4.41 -12.62 4.30
N ILE A 187 -4.75 -11.74 5.24
CA ILE A 187 -4.24 -10.36 5.29
C ILE A 187 -3.19 -10.30 6.39
N PRO A 188 -1.98 -9.79 6.12
CA PRO A 188 -0.97 -9.56 7.15
C PRO A 188 -1.52 -8.78 8.34
N GLU A 189 -1.13 -9.15 9.56
CA GLU A 189 -1.69 -8.61 10.78
C GLU A 189 -1.56 -7.09 10.87
N ALA A 190 -0.46 -6.51 10.40
CA ALA A 190 -0.30 -5.05 10.37
C ALA A 190 -1.35 -4.36 9.50
N LEU A 191 -1.70 -4.92 8.34
CA LEU A 191 -2.79 -4.40 7.51
C LEU A 191 -4.14 -4.57 8.20
N ARG A 192 -4.38 -5.73 8.81
CA ARG A 192 -5.62 -6.02 9.53
C ARG A 192 -5.84 -5.04 10.69
N ILE A 193 -4.79 -4.73 11.45
CA ILE A 193 -4.84 -3.77 12.55
C ILE A 193 -5.00 -2.34 12.01
N ALA A 194 -4.28 -1.94 10.96
CA ALA A 194 -4.45 -0.63 10.32
C ALA A 194 -5.91 -0.43 9.87
N HIS A 195 -6.48 -1.45 9.25
CA HIS A 195 -7.90 -1.49 8.86
C HIS A 195 -8.84 -1.30 10.04
N PHE A 196 -8.63 -1.99 11.17
CA PHE A 196 -9.49 -1.83 12.34
C PHE A 196 -9.38 -0.46 13.00
N ILE A 197 -8.17 0.10 13.04
CA ILE A 197 -7.98 1.48 13.49
C ILE A 197 -8.80 2.39 12.57
N GLY A 198 -8.62 2.29 11.25
CA GLY A 198 -9.36 3.10 10.29
C GLY A 198 -10.89 2.93 10.32
N ALA A 199 -11.36 1.70 10.52
CA ALA A 199 -12.77 1.36 10.63
C ALA A 199 -13.39 1.78 11.97
N SER A 200 -12.55 1.97 13.01
CA SER A 200 -13.03 2.55 14.25
C SER A 200 -13.54 3.96 13.97
N ARG A 201 -14.76 4.27 14.40
CA ARG A 201 -15.37 5.58 14.20
C ARG A 201 -14.59 6.62 15.01
N PHE A 202 -13.52 7.16 14.44
CA PHE A 202 -12.89 8.37 14.95
C PHE A 202 -13.89 9.51 14.77
N ARG A 203 -14.54 9.89 15.87
CA ARG A 203 -14.99 11.27 16.01
C ARG A 203 -13.72 12.05 16.32
N PHE A 204 -13.14 12.73 15.35
CA PHE A 204 -12.26 13.83 15.68
C PHE A 204 -13.06 14.73 16.61
N LEU A 205 -12.62 14.88 17.85
CA LEU A 205 -13.06 15.99 18.68
C LEU A 205 -12.67 17.21 17.86
N ASN A 206 -13.67 17.97 17.42
CA ASN A 206 -13.44 19.20 16.70
C ASN A 206 -12.57 20.10 17.60
N ASP A 207 -11.36 20.41 17.15
CA ASP A 207 -10.66 21.62 17.55
C ASP A 207 -10.79 22.61 16.37
#